data_AF-X1ISY3-F1
#
_entry.id   AF-X1ISY3-F1
#
_cell.length_a   1.000
_cell.length_b   1.000
_cell.length_c   1.000
_cell.angle_alpha   90.00
_cell.angle_beta   90.00
_cell.angle_gamma   90.00
#
_symmetry.space_group_name_H-M   'P 1'
#
loop_
_entity.id
_entity.type
_entity.pdbx_description
1 polymer ?
#
loop_
_entity_poly.entity_id
_entity_poly.type
_entity_poly.pdbx_seq_one_letter_code
_entity_poly.pdbx_strand_id
1 'polypeptide(L)'
;MALDWMPREGGVKDHNIWGMEHFGTEAPCTMYEEKPIIDPSGKPVEGIYSAWITLNNPAQYNSYTTEMVKGVIAGFHRAQMNRRVVAVVFTGAGHNAFCTGGNTKEYSEYYATKP
;
A
#
# COMPACT_ATOMS: atom_id res chain seq x y z
N MET A 1 -17.07 -34.79 -25.43
CA MET A 1 -16.36 -33.62 -24.88
C MET A 1 -15.93 -32.75 -26.05
N ALA A 2 -16.47 -31.54 -26.19
CA ALA A 2 -16.32 -30.72 -27.41
C ALA A 2 -15.17 -29.68 -27.33
N LEU A 3 -14.52 -29.55 -26.18
CA LEU A 3 -13.57 -28.46 -25.89
C LEU A 3 -12.21 -28.94 -25.37
N ASP A 4 -11.93 -30.25 -25.35
CA ASP A 4 -10.67 -30.80 -24.83
C ASP A 4 -9.45 -30.44 -25.68
N TRP A 5 -9.67 -30.07 -26.94
CA TRP A 5 -8.62 -29.62 -27.87
C TRP A 5 -8.16 -28.18 -27.60
N MET A 6 -8.94 -27.38 -26.87
CA MET A 6 -8.63 -25.98 -26.63
C MET A 6 -7.69 -25.85 -25.42
N PRO A 7 -6.45 -25.35 -25.60
CA PRO A 7 -5.51 -25.18 -24.50
C PRO A 7 -6.11 -24.25 -23.45
N ARG A 8 -6.20 -24.72 -22.20
CA ARG A 8 -6.57 -23.85 -21.08
C ARG A 8 -5.29 -23.32 -20.46
N GLU A 9 -5.17 -22.01 -20.44
CA GLU A 9 -4.12 -21.39 -19.66
C GLU A 9 -4.45 -21.52 -18.17
N GLY A 10 -3.54 -22.13 -17.42
CA GLY A 10 -3.61 -22.26 -15.97
C GLY A 10 -2.69 -21.25 -15.27
N GLY A 11 -2.95 -21.00 -13.99
CA GLY A 11 -2.09 -20.16 -13.16
C GLY A 11 -2.67 -18.78 -12.86
N VAL A 12 -1.96 -18.05 -12.01
CA VAL A 12 -2.34 -16.71 -11.59
C VAL A 12 -1.94 -15.71 -12.66
N LYS A 13 -2.93 -14.99 -13.20
CA LYS A 13 -2.68 -13.74 -13.91
C LYS A 13 -2.40 -12.66 -12.87
N ASP A 14 -1.12 -12.33 -12.72
CA ASP A 14 -0.67 -11.19 -11.92
C ASP A 14 -0.71 -9.93 -12.79
N HIS A 15 -1.55 -9.00 -12.39
CA HIS A 15 -1.71 -7.70 -13.05
C HIS A 15 -1.10 -6.57 -12.23
N ASN A 16 -0.33 -6.89 -11.18
CA ASN A 16 0.37 -5.89 -10.40
C ASN A 16 1.48 -5.24 -11.23
N ILE A 17 1.49 -3.91 -11.26
CA ILE A 17 2.43 -3.12 -12.08
C ILE A 17 3.53 -2.44 -11.25
N TRP A 18 3.44 -2.55 -9.92
CA TRP A 18 4.41 -1.97 -8.98
C TRP A 18 5.13 -3.09 -8.24
N GLY A 19 6.45 -2.97 -8.07
CA GLY A 19 7.19 -3.83 -7.16
C GLY A 19 7.16 -3.29 -5.72
N MET A 20 8.18 -3.64 -4.94
CA MET A 20 8.32 -3.21 -3.54
C MET A 20 9.12 -1.91 -3.37
N GLU A 21 9.57 -1.31 -4.48
CA GLU A 21 10.49 -0.17 -4.51
C GLU A 21 9.96 1.10 -3.82
N HIS A 22 8.63 1.25 -3.70
CA HIS A 22 8.01 2.42 -3.08
C HIS A 22 7.68 2.23 -1.59
N PHE A 23 8.09 1.11 -0.99
CA PHE A 23 7.86 0.83 0.43
C PHE A 23 9.17 0.83 1.22
N GLY A 24 9.14 1.37 2.43
CA GLY A 24 10.30 1.43 3.31
C GLY A 24 9.95 1.13 4.77
N THR A 25 10.97 1.19 5.63
CA THR A 25 10.84 1.02 7.09
C THR A 25 11.26 2.26 7.87
N GLU A 26 12.04 3.16 7.26
CA GLU A 26 12.57 4.37 7.89
C GLU A 26 11.85 5.61 7.38
N ALA A 27 11.53 6.55 8.27
CA ALA A 27 10.86 7.79 7.90
C ALA A 27 11.82 8.74 7.14
N PRO A 28 11.36 9.48 6.11
CA PRO A 28 10.00 9.47 5.56
C PRO A 28 9.78 8.35 4.52
N CYS A 29 8.76 7.51 4.70
CA CYS A 29 8.37 6.49 3.72
C CYS A 29 6.88 6.13 3.79
N THR A 30 6.43 5.33 2.83
CA THR A 30 5.18 4.59 2.93
C THR A 30 5.50 3.15 3.32
N MET A 31 4.81 2.58 4.30
CA MET A 31 4.95 1.17 4.68
C MET A 31 3.77 0.37 4.13
N TYR A 32 4.00 -0.89 3.80
CA TYR A 32 2.97 -1.84 3.38
C TYR A 32 3.11 -3.15 4.14
N GLU A 33 2.07 -3.58 4.85
CA GLU A 33 2.04 -4.82 5.62
C GLU A 33 0.76 -5.62 5.34
N GLU A 34 0.84 -6.94 5.24
CA GLU A 34 -0.35 -7.81 5.20
C GLU A 34 -0.56 -8.42 6.58
N LYS A 35 -1.66 -8.04 7.26
CA LYS A 35 -2.01 -8.55 8.58
C LYS A 35 -3.12 -9.59 8.49
N PRO A 36 -2.97 -10.75 9.16
CA PRO A 36 -3.99 -11.79 9.10
C PRO A 36 -5.32 -11.29 9.66
N ILE A 37 -6.43 -11.66 9.01
CA ILE A 37 -7.75 -11.44 9.57
C ILE A 37 -7.99 -12.45 10.69
N ILE A 38 -8.51 -11.97 11.82
CA ILE A 38 -8.80 -12.76 13.00
C ILE A 38 -10.31 -13.04 13.03
N ASP A 39 -10.69 -14.30 13.24
CA ASP A 39 -12.09 -14.71 13.40
C ASP A 39 -12.64 -14.34 14.80
N PRO A 40 -13.97 -14.48 15.04
CA PRO A 40 -14.55 -14.18 16.35
C PRO A 40 -14.02 -15.04 17.51
N SER A 41 -13.33 -16.15 17.23
CA SER A 41 -12.70 -17.00 18.24
C SER A 41 -11.25 -16.58 18.56
N GLY A 42 -10.73 -15.56 17.87
CA GLY A 42 -9.36 -15.08 18.06
C GLY A 42 -8.32 -15.80 17.20
N LYS A 43 -8.73 -16.65 16.25
CA LYS A 43 -7.81 -17.42 15.39
C LYS A 43 -7.62 -16.72 14.03
N PRO A 44 -6.39 -16.73 13.46
CA PRO A 44 -6.16 -16.30 12.09
C PRO A 44 -6.96 -17.13 11.08
N VAL A 45 -7.64 -16.44 10.15
CA VAL A 45 -8.29 -17.07 9.00
C VAL A 45 -7.23 -17.33 7.93
N GLU A 46 -7.04 -18.59 7.59
CA GLU A 46 -6.01 -19.00 6.63
C GLU A 46 -6.22 -18.35 5.26
N GLY A 47 -5.17 -17.72 4.74
CA GLY A 47 -5.20 -17.15 3.41
C GLY A 47 -5.93 -15.81 3.27
N ILE A 48 -6.47 -15.23 4.36
CA ILE A 48 -7.22 -13.97 4.34
C ILE A 48 -6.51 -12.89 5.17
N TYR A 49 -6.31 -11.72 4.56
CA TYR A 49 -5.51 -10.62 5.12
C TYR A 49 -6.21 -9.28 4.96
N SER A 50 -5.80 -8.33 5.79
CA SER A 50 -5.95 -6.89 5.55
C SER A 50 -4.61 -6.33 5.10
N ALA A 51 -4.61 -5.44 4.11
CA ALA A 51 -3.43 -4.68 3.73
C ALA A 51 -3.39 -3.39 4.55
N TRP A 52 -2.25 -3.10 5.18
CA TRP A 52 -2.01 -1.91 5.97
C TRP A 52 -1.05 -1.01 5.22
N ILE A 53 -1.54 0.15 4.79
CA ILE A 53 -0.75 1.18 4.13
C ILE A 53 -0.54 2.28 5.17
N THR A 54 0.70 2.54 5.54
CA THR A 54 1.01 3.51 6.60
C THR A 54 1.88 4.64 6.07
N LEU A 55 1.41 5.88 6.21
CA LEU A 55 2.24 7.07 6.04
C LEU A 55 3.20 7.16 7.24
N ASN A 56 4.50 6.97 7.00
CA ASN A 56 5.53 6.97 8.03
C ASN A 56 6.39 8.23 7.93
N ASN A 57 5.86 9.34 8.42
CA ASN A 57 6.60 10.60 8.58
C ASN A 57 6.16 11.35 9.85
N PRO A 58 6.27 10.74 11.04
CA PRO A 58 5.66 11.26 12.25
C PRO A 58 6.26 12.61 12.70
N ALA A 59 7.52 12.87 12.39
CA ALA A 59 8.20 14.14 12.70
C ALA A 59 7.59 15.34 11.94
N GLN A 60 6.86 15.10 10.85
CA GLN A 60 6.18 16.12 10.06
C GLN A 60 4.68 15.81 9.95
N TYR A 61 4.10 15.27 11.02
CA TYR A 61 2.66 14.96 11.13
C TYR A 61 2.11 14.11 9.97
N ASN A 62 2.95 13.19 9.48
CA ASN A 62 2.66 12.32 8.35
C ASN A 62 2.28 13.07 7.06
N SER A 63 2.79 14.29 6.88
CA SER A 63 2.73 14.96 5.57
C SER A 63 3.46 14.10 4.53
N TYR A 64 2.82 13.88 3.39
CA TYR A 64 3.33 12.96 2.37
C TYR A 64 4.24 13.68 1.39
N THR A 65 5.38 13.05 1.09
CA THR A 65 6.26 13.47 0.00
C THR A 65 5.78 12.94 -1.35
N THR A 66 6.40 13.40 -2.44
CA THR A 66 6.16 12.85 -3.79
C THR A 66 6.45 11.35 -3.85
N GLU A 67 7.49 10.87 -3.15
CA GLU A 67 7.82 9.45 -3.12
C GLU A 67 6.82 8.66 -2.26
N MET A 68 6.41 9.20 -1.11
CA MET A 68 5.39 8.57 -0.27
C MET A 68 4.07 8.38 -1.02
N VAL A 69 3.60 9.39 -1.78
CA VAL A 69 2.32 9.25 -2.52
C VAL A 69 2.41 8.20 -3.63
N LYS A 70 3.56 7.98 -4.27
CA LYS A 70 3.76 6.82 -5.16
C LYS A 70 3.61 5.51 -4.38
N GLY A 71 4.18 5.43 -3.18
CA GLY A 71 3.98 4.29 -2.28
C GLY A 71 2.51 4.06 -1.92
N VAL A 72 1.73 5.12 -1.68
CA VAL A 72 0.29 5.00 -1.43
C VAL A 72 -0.42 4.41 -2.65
N ILE A 73 -0.15 4.94 -3.85
CA ILE A 73 -0.72 4.44 -5.12
C ILE A 73 -0.36 2.97 -5.34
N ALA A 74 0.93 2.63 -5.18
CA ALA A 74 1.43 1.26 -5.30
C ALA A 74 0.79 0.33 -4.27
N GLY A 75 0.60 0.79 -3.02
CA GLY A 75 -0.01 0.03 -1.94
C GLY A 75 -1.47 -0.31 -2.22
N PHE A 76 -2.27 0.67 -2.65
CA PHE A 76 -3.67 0.42 -3.01
C PHE A 76 -3.79 -0.48 -4.23
N HIS A 77 -2.94 -0.28 -5.25
CA HIS A 77 -2.92 -1.14 -6.43
C HIS A 77 -2.58 -2.60 -6.07
N ARG A 78 -1.54 -2.79 -5.24
CA ARG A 78 -1.14 -4.12 -4.77
C ARG A 78 -2.26 -4.79 -3.99
N ALA A 79 -2.90 -4.06 -3.07
CA ALA A 79 -4.02 -4.58 -2.29
C ALA A 79 -5.18 -5.00 -3.20
N GLN A 80 -5.51 -4.20 -4.22
CA GLN A 80 -6.54 -4.51 -5.21
C GLN A 80 -6.23 -5.77 -6.03
N MET A 81 -4.95 -6.00 -6.37
CA MET A 81 -4.53 -7.17 -7.17
C MET A 81 -4.37 -8.44 -6.32
N ASN A 82 -4.24 -8.32 -5.00
CA ASN A 82 -4.03 -9.46 -4.11
C ASN A 82 -5.37 -10.11 -3.72
N ARG A 83 -5.66 -11.28 -4.30
CA ARG A 83 -6.87 -12.08 -4.02
C ARG A 83 -7.03 -12.52 -2.55
N ARG A 84 -5.99 -12.40 -1.74
CA ARG A 84 -5.98 -12.73 -0.31
C ARG A 84 -6.36 -11.53 0.57
N VAL A 85 -6.34 -10.32 0.03
CA VAL A 85 -6.66 -9.09 0.76
C VAL A 85 -8.14 -8.79 0.63
N VAL A 86 -8.83 -8.64 1.77
CA VAL A 86 -10.28 -8.36 1.81
C VAL A 86 -10.61 -6.95 2.30
N ALA A 87 -9.63 -6.25 2.87
CA ALA A 87 -9.78 -4.88 3.36
C ALA A 87 -8.44 -4.15 3.35
N VAL A 88 -8.49 -2.83 3.21
CA VAL A 88 -7.32 -1.95 3.36
C VAL A 88 -7.51 -1.06 4.57
N VAL A 89 -6.47 -1.00 5.42
CA VAL A 89 -6.33 -0.01 6.49
C VAL A 89 -5.31 1.03 6.02
N PHE A 90 -5.77 2.24 5.75
CA PHE A 90 -4.90 3.37 5.42
C PHE A 90 -4.75 4.27 6.65
N THR A 91 -3.53 4.40 7.17
CA THR A 91 -3.27 5.06 8.45
C THR A 91 -1.93 5.84 8.44
N GLY A 92 -1.63 6.53 9.54
CA GLY A 92 -0.38 7.27 9.75
C GLY A 92 0.39 6.73 10.96
N ALA A 93 1.71 6.84 10.93
CA ALA A 93 2.57 6.40 12.02
C ALA A 93 2.51 7.37 13.22
N GLY A 94 2.69 6.83 14.42
CA GLY A 94 2.65 7.62 15.66
C GLY A 94 1.24 7.99 16.10
N HIS A 95 1.13 9.00 16.97
CA HIS A 95 -0.11 9.35 17.67
C HIS A 95 -0.58 10.80 17.44
N ASN A 96 0.22 11.62 16.76
CA ASN A 96 -0.05 13.07 16.65
C ASN A 96 -1.06 13.42 15.55
N ALA A 97 -0.99 12.75 14.40
CA ALA A 97 -1.85 13.02 13.26
C ALA A 97 -1.91 11.82 12.31
N PHE A 98 -3.03 11.65 11.61
CA PHE A 98 -3.10 10.72 10.47
C PHE A 98 -2.26 11.24 9.30
N CYS A 99 -2.56 12.45 8.81
CA CYS A 99 -1.86 13.14 7.73
C CYS A 99 -2.30 14.60 7.68
N THR A 100 -1.36 15.54 7.54
CA THR A 100 -1.65 16.98 7.39
C THR A 100 -1.72 17.45 5.93
N GLY A 101 -1.58 16.55 4.96
CA GLY A 101 -1.60 16.84 3.52
C GLY A 101 -0.23 16.69 2.86
N GLY A 102 -0.05 17.34 1.70
CA GLY A 102 1.21 17.29 0.96
C GLY A 102 2.34 18.02 1.68
N ASN A 103 3.56 17.54 1.51
CA ASN A 103 4.74 18.11 2.14
C ASN A 103 5.11 19.45 1.49
N THR A 104 4.62 20.55 2.07
CA THR A 104 4.85 21.90 1.53
C THR A 104 6.31 22.31 1.52
N LYS A 105 7.14 21.77 2.43
CA LYS A 105 8.60 21.98 2.40
C LYS A 105 9.20 21.42 1.11
N GLU A 106 8.99 20.13 0.84
CA GLU A 106 9.45 19.49 -0.40
C GLU A 106 8.91 20.24 -1.63
N TYR A 107 7.61 20.57 -1.63
CA TYR A 107 6.99 21.27 -2.75
C TYR A 107 7.62 22.64 -2.99
N SER A 108 7.90 23.40 -1.93
CA SER A 108 8.59 24.69 -2.07
C SER A 108 10.03 24.53 -2.58
N GLU A 109 10.77 23.54 -2.08
CA GLU A 109 12.16 23.28 -2.49
C GLU A 109 12.25 22.84 -3.95
N TYR A 110 11.25 22.12 -4.46
CA TYR A 110 11.22 21.64 -5.83
C TYR A 110 10.56 22.62 -6.82
N TYR A 111 9.34 23.10 -6.54
CA TYR A 111 8.52 23.84 -7.51
C TYR A 111 8.75 25.35 -7.52
N ALA A 112 9.16 25.97 -6.41
CA ALA A 112 9.25 27.44 -6.33
C ALA A 112 10.26 28.05 -7.32
N THR A 113 11.13 27.24 -7.92
CA THR A 113 12.15 27.65 -8.90
C THR A 113 12.05 26.89 -10.24
N LYS A 114 11.01 26.07 -10.43
CA LYS A 114 10.84 25.21 -11.60
C LYS A 114 9.40 25.34 -12.15
N PRO A 115 9.14 26.34 -13.00
CA PRO A 115 7.82 26.55 -13.61
C PRO A 115 7.43 25.44 -14.59
#